data_AF-A0A915NMR8-F1
#
_entry.id   AF-A0A915NMR8-F1
#
_cell.length_a   1.000
_cell.length_b   1.000
_cell.length_c   1.000
_cell.angle_alpha   90.00
_cell.angle_beta   90.00
_cell.angle_gamma   90.00
#
_symmetry.space_group_name_H-M   'P 1'
#
loop_
_entity.id
_entity.type
_entity.pdbx_description
1 polymer ?
#
loop_
_entity_poly.entity_id
_entity_poly.type
_entity_poly.pdbx_seq_one_letter_code
_entity_poly.pdbx_strand_id
1 'polypeptide(L)'
;MTPHPAVDSNQQQTLPPSQPTFHQQLQNYHLALFIVGMLLLILLFITISISWIKQIRPISNGMNSREPLIGGEVTLSDGTRLKLTEMEITEKIAEGRFGQVYKAKIGDRFLAVKQFVDNGEDSWTNEMDIHSMKSISKNDCIAEFLGGFYFEKKYMLLIKFYSKLTLLQSLRMISSMLCGLAFLHEEIPNGSDPKPTIVNDLSTCITDFGLALKCESSKTISPGQNLLQVGTRRYMSPEVLEGATEFTSFAFQQIDVYAAALVIWEVLSRTCINEENKEENVVNKLTENCENIRLTSTPPPFMLPYEAEIGTNPSLSQIREHVALRKCRPRVRPALMDNEISTCIVRTMSEMWDHEPDCRITSSCARDRSLIWLTNIRTLMPN
;
A
#
# COMPACT_ATOMS: atom_id res chain seq x y z
N MET A 1 -114.95 -20.58 26.28
CA MET A 1 -113.74 -20.63 25.44
C MET A 1 -113.60 -19.30 24.72
N THR A 2 -112.78 -18.42 25.27
CA THR A 2 -112.19 -17.22 24.63
C THR A 2 -111.05 -16.80 25.55
N PRO A 3 -109.78 -16.75 25.08
CA PRO A 3 -108.65 -16.46 25.95
C PRO A 3 -108.44 -14.95 26.12
N HIS A 4 -108.11 -14.53 27.34
CA HIS A 4 -107.48 -13.24 27.62
C HIS A 4 -106.01 -13.28 27.16
N PRO A 5 -105.50 -12.29 26.42
CA PRO A 5 -104.06 -12.14 26.25
C PRO A 5 -103.46 -11.40 27.44
N ALA A 6 -102.33 -11.94 27.88
CA ALA A 6 -101.47 -11.44 28.94
C ALA A 6 -100.79 -10.11 28.56
N VAL A 7 -100.62 -9.26 29.56
CA VAL A 7 -99.75 -8.07 29.52
C VAL A 7 -98.33 -8.55 29.75
N ASP A 8 -97.47 -8.41 28.73
CA ASP A 8 -96.07 -8.75 28.83
C ASP A 8 -95.29 -7.60 29.49
N SER A 9 -94.67 -7.92 30.61
CA SER A 9 -93.76 -7.09 31.37
C SER A 9 -92.36 -7.17 30.76
N ASN A 10 -91.84 -6.07 30.21
CA ASN A 10 -90.39 -5.78 30.13
C ASN A 10 -90.14 -4.36 29.59
N GLN A 11 -90.00 -3.39 30.50
CA GLN A 11 -89.22 -2.19 30.24
C GLN A 11 -87.99 -2.20 31.16
N GLN A 12 -86.87 -2.76 30.67
CA GLN A 12 -85.55 -2.45 31.20
C GLN A 12 -85.16 -1.05 30.70
N GLN A 13 -85.13 -0.07 31.61
CA GLN A 13 -84.48 1.22 31.37
C GLN A 13 -82.97 0.99 31.20
N THR A 14 -82.45 1.21 30.00
CA THR A 14 -81.01 1.32 29.74
C THR A 14 -80.51 2.67 30.25
N LEU A 15 -79.66 2.68 31.28
CA LEU A 15 -78.92 3.86 31.74
C LEU A 15 -77.98 4.36 30.64
N PRO A 16 -77.81 5.69 30.45
CA PRO A 16 -76.86 6.23 29.48
C PRO A 16 -75.40 5.98 29.93
N PRO A 17 -74.44 5.91 28.98
CA PRO A 17 -73.05 5.60 29.29
C PRO A 17 -72.44 6.65 30.24
N SER A 18 -71.73 6.18 31.26
CA SER A 18 -71.09 7.03 32.26
C SER A 18 -69.99 7.89 31.62
N GLN A 19 -70.10 9.21 31.77
CA GLN A 19 -69.04 10.13 31.36
C GLN A 19 -67.78 9.89 32.23
N PRO A 20 -66.57 9.93 31.64
CA PRO A 20 -65.34 9.72 32.39
C PRO A 20 -65.17 10.79 33.47
N THR A 21 -64.80 10.38 34.68
CA THR A 21 -64.53 11.29 35.79
C THR A 21 -63.34 12.20 35.47
N PHE A 22 -63.31 13.41 36.02
CA PHE A 22 -62.26 14.41 35.80
C PHE A 22 -60.83 13.83 35.97
N HIS A 23 -60.64 12.94 36.94
CA HIS A 23 -59.38 12.22 37.15
C HIS A 23 -58.97 11.31 35.98
N GLN A 24 -59.93 10.62 35.37
CA GLN A 24 -59.68 9.71 34.25
C GLN A 24 -59.37 10.48 32.96
N GLN A 25 -60.01 11.64 32.77
CA GLN A 25 -59.63 12.56 31.69
C GLN A 25 -58.20 13.09 31.89
N LEU A 26 -57.85 13.53 33.11
CA LEU A 26 -56.51 14.05 33.42
C LEU A 26 -55.41 12.99 33.21
N GLN A 27 -55.65 11.74 33.59
CA GLN A 27 -54.71 10.63 33.33
C GLN A 27 -54.52 10.36 31.83
N ASN A 28 -55.59 10.41 31.03
CA ASN A 28 -55.51 10.25 29.58
C ASN A 28 -54.72 11.40 28.92
N TYR A 29 -54.84 12.63 29.43
CA TYR A 29 -54.02 13.75 28.96
C TYR A 29 -52.53 13.57 29.28
N HIS A 30 -52.19 13.11 30.50
CA HIS A 30 -50.80 12.82 30.85
C HIS A 30 -50.20 11.69 30.00
N LEU A 31 -50.97 10.64 29.73
CA LEU A 31 -50.55 9.54 28.87
C LEU A 31 -50.34 10.02 27.42
N ALA A 32 -51.25 10.83 26.89
CA ALA A 32 -51.11 11.41 25.56
C ALA A 32 -49.87 12.32 25.45
N LEU A 33 -49.62 13.16 26.46
CA LEU A 33 -48.45 14.03 26.49
C LEU A 33 -47.14 13.22 26.54
N PHE A 34 -47.12 12.12 27.29
CA PHE A 34 -45.98 11.20 27.37
C PHE A 34 -45.69 10.53 26.01
N ILE A 35 -46.73 10.04 25.33
CA ILE A 35 -46.59 9.42 24.00
C ILE A 35 -46.06 10.43 22.98
N VAL A 36 -46.60 11.66 22.97
CA VAL A 36 -46.12 12.73 22.09
C VAL A 36 -44.65 13.08 22.38
N GLY A 37 -44.27 13.16 23.66
CA GLY A 37 -42.87 13.39 24.06
C GLY A 37 -41.93 12.29 23.56
N MET A 38 -42.33 11.02 23.66
CA MET A 38 -41.53 9.89 23.16
C MET A 38 -41.37 9.92 21.63
N LEU A 39 -42.42 10.27 20.89
CA LEU A 39 -42.36 10.38 19.43
C LEU A 39 -41.41 11.51 18.99
N LEU A 40 -41.40 12.64 19.69
CA LEU A 40 -40.48 13.75 19.41
C LEU A 40 -39.02 13.37 19.70
N LEU A 41 -38.76 12.61 20.76
CA LEU A 41 -37.41 12.09 21.07
C LEU A 41 -36.90 11.11 20.01
N ILE A 42 -37.78 10.24 19.50
CA ILE A 42 -37.44 9.32 18.40
C ILE A 42 -37.11 10.10 17.13
N LEU A 43 -37.91 11.12 16.79
CA LEU A 43 -37.64 11.98 15.63
C LEU A 43 -36.31 12.74 15.76
N LEU A 44 -35.99 13.23 16.96
CA LEU A 44 -34.72 13.85 17.26
C LEU A 44 -33.56 12.86 17.08
N PHE A 45 -33.70 11.64 17.59
CA PHE A 45 -32.69 10.60 17.43
C PHE A 45 -32.47 10.22 15.96
N ILE A 46 -33.53 10.12 15.16
CA ILE A 46 -33.44 9.84 13.72
C ILE A 46 -32.74 10.98 12.99
N THR A 47 -33.06 12.25 13.28
CA THR A 47 -32.42 13.39 12.63
C THR A 47 -30.93 13.50 12.99
N ILE A 48 -30.57 13.26 14.25
CA ILE A 48 -29.17 13.17 14.69
C ILE A 48 -28.48 12.01 13.96
N SER A 49 -29.09 10.83 13.90
CA SER A 49 -28.53 9.66 13.22
C SER A 49 -28.30 9.92 11.73
N ILE A 50 -29.26 10.54 11.04
CA ILE A 50 -29.12 10.92 9.62
C ILE A 50 -28.02 11.97 9.44
N SER A 51 -27.93 12.96 10.34
CA SER A 51 -26.87 13.97 10.31
C SER A 51 -25.50 13.35 10.54
N TRP A 52 -25.40 12.40 11.48
CA TRP A 52 -24.18 11.67 11.78
C TRP A 52 -23.76 10.79 10.59
N ILE A 53 -24.69 10.08 9.97
CA ILE A 53 -24.46 9.31 8.72
C ILE A 53 -24.01 10.24 7.57
N LYS A 54 -24.60 11.43 7.44
CA LYS A 54 -24.19 12.42 6.43
C LYS A 54 -22.82 13.03 6.73
N GLN A 55 -22.45 13.22 7.99
CA GLN A 55 -21.16 13.75 8.41
C GLN A 55 -20.04 12.71 8.29
N ILE A 56 -20.37 11.42 8.42
CA ILE A 56 -19.46 10.29 8.17
C ILE A 56 -19.34 9.97 6.67
N ARG A 57 -20.28 10.41 5.82
CA ARG A 57 -20.13 10.36 4.36
C ARG A 57 -19.32 11.57 3.88
N PRO A 58 -18.04 11.41 3.50
CA PRO A 58 -17.30 12.52 2.89
C PRO A 58 -18.02 12.96 1.62
N ILE A 59 -18.36 14.25 1.56
CA ILE A 59 -18.89 14.96 0.39
C ILE A 59 -17.91 14.73 -0.76
N SER A 60 -18.24 13.78 -1.65
CA SER A 60 -17.43 13.48 -2.82
C SER A 60 -17.80 14.43 -3.94
N ASN A 61 -17.06 15.54 -4.01
CA ASN A 61 -17.02 16.33 -5.22
C ASN A 61 -15.92 15.78 -6.13
N GLY A 62 -16.35 15.11 -7.19
CA GLY A 62 -15.64 15.00 -8.46
C GLY A 62 -14.57 13.90 -8.58
N MET A 63 -14.87 12.93 -9.46
CA MET A 63 -13.97 11.92 -10.03
C MET A 63 -13.39 10.91 -9.05
N ASN A 64 -14.10 9.78 -8.93
CA ASN A 64 -13.60 8.40 -8.98
C ASN A 64 -14.81 7.52 -8.63
N SER A 65 -15.36 6.82 -9.62
CA SER A 65 -16.42 5.85 -9.37
C SER A 65 -15.90 4.85 -8.34
N ARG A 66 -16.57 4.79 -7.19
CA ARG A 66 -16.23 3.95 -6.03
C ARG A 66 -16.62 2.48 -6.20
N GLU A 67 -17.24 2.15 -7.33
CA GLU A 67 -17.65 0.79 -7.68
C GLU A 67 -16.61 0.19 -8.63
N PRO A 68 -16.29 -1.12 -8.50
CA PRO A 68 -15.43 -1.80 -9.46
C PRO A 68 -15.96 -1.56 -10.87
N LEU A 69 -15.11 -1.03 -11.76
CA LEU A 69 -15.45 -0.91 -13.18
C LEU A 69 -15.76 -2.32 -13.70
N ILE A 70 -17.03 -2.59 -14.01
CA ILE A 70 -17.51 -3.87 -14.53
C ILE A 70 -17.28 -3.89 -16.04
N GLY A 71 -16.06 -4.25 -16.45
CA GLY A 71 -15.69 -4.49 -17.84
C GLY A 71 -15.78 -3.29 -18.81
N GLY A 72 -15.12 -3.46 -19.97
CA GLY A 72 -15.25 -2.59 -21.13
C GLY A 72 -14.07 -1.64 -21.34
N GLU A 73 -13.98 -0.58 -20.54
CA GLU A 73 -12.99 0.49 -20.73
C GLU A 73 -12.52 1.09 -19.41
N VAL A 74 -11.22 1.37 -19.31
CA VAL A 74 -10.60 2.14 -18.22
C VAL A 74 -10.08 3.45 -18.80
N THR A 75 -10.43 4.58 -18.15
CA THR A 75 -9.83 5.87 -18.49
C THR A 75 -8.66 6.12 -17.56
N LEU A 76 -7.46 6.20 -18.15
CA LEU A 76 -6.23 6.51 -17.45
C LEU A 76 -6.25 7.94 -16.90
N SER A 77 -5.35 8.21 -15.97
CA SER A 77 -5.08 9.55 -15.42
C SER A 77 -4.70 10.58 -16.50
N ASP A 78 -4.07 10.15 -17.60
CA ASP A 78 -3.73 10.97 -18.77
C ASP A 78 -4.90 11.20 -19.74
N GLY A 79 -6.09 10.64 -19.45
CA GLY A 79 -7.29 10.71 -20.28
C GLY A 79 -7.38 9.64 -21.38
N THR A 80 -6.38 8.78 -21.53
CA THR A 80 -6.41 7.66 -22.49
C THR A 80 -7.47 6.64 -22.09
N ARG A 81 -8.30 6.21 -23.03
CA ARG A 81 -9.25 5.10 -22.82
C ARG A 81 -8.64 3.78 -23.28
N LEU A 82 -8.54 2.82 -22.37
CA LEU A 82 -8.05 1.48 -22.64
C LEU A 82 -9.20 0.49 -22.64
N LYS A 83 -9.36 -0.28 -23.72
CA LYS A 83 -10.31 -1.38 -23.78
C LYS A 83 -9.72 -2.61 -23.13
N LEU A 84 -10.26 -3.00 -21.97
CA LEU A 84 -9.75 -4.14 -21.21
C LEU A 84 -9.90 -5.47 -21.95
N THR A 85 -10.85 -5.57 -22.88
CA THR A 85 -11.03 -6.76 -23.74
C THR A 85 -9.89 -6.98 -24.71
N GLU A 86 -9.08 -5.95 -24.98
CA GLU A 86 -7.89 -6.03 -25.85
C GLU A 86 -6.62 -6.31 -25.04
N MET A 87 -6.74 -6.53 -23.73
CA MET A 87 -5.63 -6.82 -22.85
C MET A 87 -5.18 -8.26 -22.96
N GLU A 88 -3.94 -8.44 -23.42
CA GLU A 88 -3.27 -9.73 -23.45
C GLU A 88 -2.36 -9.88 -22.24
N ILE A 89 -2.67 -10.81 -21.34
CA ILE A 89 -1.77 -11.18 -20.24
C ILE A 89 -0.67 -12.09 -20.80
N THR A 90 0.59 -11.68 -20.63
CA THR A 90 1.74 -12.31 -21.30
C THR A 90 2.56 -13.19 -20.36
N GLU A 91 3.13 -12.61 -19.30
CA GLU A 91 4.01 -13.33 -18.35
C GLU A 91 3.62 -13.02 -16.91
N LYS A 92 3.76 -14.01 -16.02
CA LYS A 92 3.65 -13.80 -14.57
C LYS A 92 4.98 -13.24 -14.06
N ILE A 93 4.94 -12.02 -13.53
CA ILE A 93 6.12 -11.30 -13.01
C ILE A 93 6.38 -11.70 -11.57
N ALA A 94 5.34 -11.76 -10.74
CA ALA A 94 5.48 -12.01 -9.32
C ALA A 94 4.24 -12.67 -8.72
N GLU A 95 4.42 -13.30 -7.56
CA GLU A 95 3.35 -13.84 -6.73
C GLU A 95 3.58 -13.40 -5.29
N GLY A 96 2.61 -12.67 -4.74
CA GLY A 96 2.57 -12.28 -3.35
C GLY A 96 1.40 -12.92 -2.63
N ARG A 97 1.32 -12.66 -1.32
CA ARG A 97 0.25 -13.18 -0.46
C ARG A 97 -1.15 -12.76 -0.94
N PHE A 98 -1.29 -11.51 -1.39
CA PHE A 98 -2.58 -10.90 -1.70
C PHE A 98 -2.93 -10.94 -3.19
N GLY A 99 -2.04 -11.43 -4.04
CA GLY A 99 -2.27 -11.43 -5.48
C GLY A 99 -1.03 -11.77 -6.30
N GLN A 100 -1.27 -11.93 -7.60
CA GLN A 100 -0.27 -12.26 -8.61
C GLN A 100 -0.12 -11.08 -9.55
N VAL A 101 1.12 -10.69 -9.86
CA VAL A 101 1.41 -9.59 -10.79
C VAL A 101 1.83 -10.18 -12.12
N TYR A 102 1.18 -9.71 -13.17
CA TYR A 102 1.41 -10.12 -14.56
C TYR A 102 1.84 -8.94 -15.39
N LYS A 103 2.64 -9.19 -16.42
CA LYS A 103 2.83 -8.26 -17.52
C LYS A 103 1.68 -8.45 -18.50
N ALA A 104 1.07 -7.35 -18.89
CA ALA A 104 0.04 -7.33 -19.91
C ALA A 104 0.42 -6.39 -21.05
N LYS A 105 -0.24 -6.55 -22.19
CA LYS A 105 -0.12 -5.68 -23.35
C LYS A 105 -1.51 -5.22 -23.78
N ILE A 106 -1.68 -3.92 -24.02
CA ILE A 106 -2.87 -3.33 -24.64
C ILE A 106 -2.41 -2.44 -25.79
N GLY A 107 -2.76 -2.80 -27.03
CA GLY A 107 -2.18 -2.17 -28.23
C GLY A 107 -0.65 -2.34 -28.22
N ASP A 108 0.10 -1.25 -28.31
CA ASP A 108 1.58 -1.26 -28.22
C ASP A 108 2.12 -0.95 -26.82
N ARG A 109 1.26 -0.80 -25.81
CA ARG A 109 1.67 -0.46 -24.43
C ARG A 109 1.82 -1.71 -23.59
N PHE A 110 2.96 -1.85 -22.91
CA PHE A 110 3.15 -2.83 -21.84
C PHE A 110 2.71 -2.26 -20.49
N LEU A 111 2.01 -3.08 -19.72
CA LEU A 111 1.36 -2.74 -18.46
C LEU A 111 1.63 -3.85 -17.42
N ALA A 112 1.52 -3.53 -16.15
CA ALA A 112 1.52 -4.49 -15.06
C ALA A 112 0.09 -4.62 -14.52
N VAL A 113 -0.38 -5.86 -14.36
CA VAL A 113 -1.71 -6.18 -13.87
C VAL A 113 -1.54 -6.98 -12.59
N LYS A 114 -1.94 -6.42 -11.45
CA LYS A 114 -2.03 -7.16 -10.20
C LYS A 114 -3.41 -7.78 -10.11
N GLN A 115 -3.49 -9.10 -10.21
CA GLN A 115 -4.71 -9.88 -10.01
C GLN A 115 -4.77 -10.34 -8.56
N PHE A 116 -5.86 -10.03 -7.86
CA PHE A 116 -6.04 -10.46 -6.48
C PHE A 116 -6.57 -11.90 -6.43
N VAL A 117 -6.25 -12.61 -5.34
CA VAL A 117 -6.77 -13.96 -5.07
C VAL A 117 -8.24 -13.91 -4.62
N ASP A 118 -8.92 -15.05 -4.58
CA ASP A 118 -10.34 -15.14 -4.17
C ASP A 118 -10.55 -14.56 -2.75
N ASN A 119 -11.64 -13.80 -2.56
CA ASN A 119 -11.90 -12.92 -1.40
C ASN A 119 -10.96 -11.70 -1.27
N GLY A 120 -10.25 -11.32 -2.34
CA GLY A 120 -9.33 -10.18 -2.35
C GLY A 120 -9.99 -8.78 -2.46
N GLU A 121 -11.32 -8.67 -2.39
CA GLU A 121 -12.04 -7.39 -2.53
C GLU A 121 -11.59 -6.35 -1.51
N ASP A 122 -11.44 -6.72 -0.24
CA ASP A 122 -10.99 -5.80 0.82
C ASP A 122 -9.56 -5.31 0.56
N SER A 123 -8.67 -6.21 0.13
CA SER A 123 -7.28 -5.87 -0.21
C SER A 123 -7.20 -4.98 -1.44
N TRP A 124 -8.00 -5.27 -2.46
CA TRP A 124 -8.11 -4.47 -3.67
C TRP A 124 -8.66 -3.08 -3.36
N THR A 125 -9.72 -2.98 -2.55
CA THR A 125 -10.34 -1.72 -2.14
C THR A 125 -9.34 -0.85 -1.37
N ASN A 126 -8.62 -1.44 -0.41
CA ASN A 126 -7.60 -0.72 0.34
C ASN A 126 -6.48 -0.17 -0.58
N GLU A 127 -5.98 -0.98 -1.52
CA GLU A 127 -4.93 -0.56 -2.44
C GLU A 127 -5.43 0.47 -3.47
N MET A 128 -6.69 0.36 -3.91
CA MET A 128 -7.39 1.38 -4.70
C MET A 128 -7.48 2.73 -3.98
N ASP A 129 -7.86 2.70 -2.70
CA ASP A 129 -8.02 3.91 -1.88
C ASP A 129 -6.68 4.63 -1.71
N ILE A 130 -5.60 3.87 -1.48
CA ILE A 130 -4.24 4.40 -1.40
C ILE A 130 -3.82 5.02 -2.74
N HIS A 131 -3.94 4.28 -3.84
CA HIS A 131 -3.48 4.78 -5.15
C HIS A 131 -4.30 5.96 -5.70
N SER A 132 -5.56 6.08 -5.30
CA SER A 132 -6.46 7.17 -5.72
C SER A 132 -6.20 8.50 -5.01
N MET A 133 -5.31 8.54 -4.01
CA MET A 133 -4.98 9.78 -3.32
C MET A 133 -4.28 10.76 -4.26
N LYS A 134 -4.71 12.03 -4.27
CA LYS A 134 -4.14 13.08 -5.15
C LYS A 134 -2.64 13.28 -4.95
N SER A 135 -2.14 13.08 -3.73
CA SER A 135 -0.71 13.11 -3.40
C SER A 135 0.09 11.99 -4.05
N ILE A 136 -0.54 10.86 -4.38
CA ILE A 136 0.08 9.66 -4.98
C ILE A 136 0.03 9.71 -6.51
N SER A 137 -1.12 10.08 -7.10
CA SER A 137 -1.33 10.11 -8.56
C SER A 137 -0.41 11.04 -9.37
N LYS A 138 0.25 12.01 -8.72
CA LYS A 138 1.15 12.99 -9.36
C LYS A 138 2.63 12.73 -9.10
N ASN A 139 2.97 11.62 -8.46
CA ASN A 139 4.32 11.33 -8.01
C ASN A 139 5.03 10.42 -9.03
N ASP A 140 6.07 10.95 -9.69
CA ASP A 140 6.88 10.25 -10.71
C ASP A 140 7.60 8.99 -10.21
N CYS A 141 7.58 8.73 -8.91
CA CYS A 141 8.39 7.70 -8.27
C CYS A 141 7.55 6.52 -7.75
N ILE A 142 6.21 6.63 -7.79
CA ILE A 142 5.30 5.52 -7.51
C ILE A 142 4.98 4.87 -8.85
N ALA A 143 4.86 3.54 -8.86
CA ALA A 143 4.42 2.83 -10.05
C ALA A 143 3.07 3.42 -10.48
N GLU A 144 3.05 4.07 -11.65
CA GLU A 144 1.94 4.93 -12.06
C GLU A 144 0.66 4.10 -12.08
N PHE A 145 -0.24 4.42 -11.16
CA PHE A 145 -1.51 3.73 -11.05
C PHE A 145 -2.42 4.20 -12.17
N LEU A 146 -2.91 3.23 -12.94
CA LEU A 146 -3.65 3.47 -14.17
C LEU A 146 -5.15 3.25 -13.98
N GLY A 147 -5.54 2.47 -12.97
CA GLY A 147 -6.94 2.19 -12.64
C GLY A 147 -7.11 0.83 -11.99
N GLY A 148 -8.25 0.62 -11.32
CA GLY A 148 -8.66 -0.69 -10.83
C GLY A 148 -10.02 -1.07 -11.38
N PHE A 149 -10.22 -2.36 -11.59
CA PHE A 149 -11.39 -2.87 -12.27
C PHE A 149 -11.70 -4.30 -11.85
N TYR A 150 -12.93 -4.73 -12.12
CA TYR A 150 -13.36 -6.11 -11.95
C TYR A 150 -13.63 -6.72 -13.31
N PHE A 151 -12.87 -7.75 -13.66
CA PHE A 151 -12.91 -8.40 -14.97
C PHE A 151 -12.78 -9.91 -14.80
N GLU A 152 -13.61 -10.68 -15.53
CA GLU A 152 -13.61 -12.15 -15.47
C GLU A 152 -13.65 -12.73 -14.04
N LYS A 153 -14.50 -12.15 -13.19
CA LYS A 153 -14.66 -12.49 -11.77
C LYS A 153 -13.43 -12.24 -10.88
N LYS A 154 -12.48 -11.43 -11.34
CA LYS A 154 -11.24 -11.12 -10.62
C LYS A 154 -11.12 -9.61 -10.41
N TYR A 155 -10.74 -9.22 -9.20
CA TYR A 155 -10.32 -7.86 -8.91
C TYR A 155 -8.90 -7.64 -9.42
N MET A 156 -8.68 -6.55 -10.15
CA MET A 156 -7.40 -6.23 -10.78
C MET A 156 -7.02 -4.76 -10.58
N LEU A 157 -5.71 -4.51 -10.47
CA LEU A 157 -5.11 -3.17 -10.56
C LEU A 157 -4.21 -3.09 -11.78
N LEU A 158 -4.35 -2.00 -12.52
CA LEU A 158 -3.50 -1.62 -13.63
C LEU A 158 -2.44 -0.65 -13.14
N ILE A 159 -1.20 -1.00 -13.40
CA ILE A 159 -0.02 -0.23 -13.01
C ILE A 159 0.86 -0.10 -14.25
N LYS A 160 1.53 1.04 -14.42
CA LYS A 160 2.48 1.22 -15.51
C LYS A 160 3.66 0.27 -15.35
N PHE A 161 3.99 -0.42 -16.44
CA PHE A 161 5.14 -1.30 -16.48
C PHE A 161 6.40 -0.50 -16.85
N TYR A 162 7.38 -0.48 -15.96
CA TYR A 162 8.69 0.09 -16.24
C TYR A 162 9.65 -1.03 -16.65
N SER A 163 9.92 -1.14 -17.95
CA SER A 163 10.88 -2.12 -18.45
C SER A 163 12.33 -1.71 -18.17
N LYS A 164 12.61 -0.41 -17.99
CA LYS A 164 13.93 0.16 -17.72
C LYS A 164 13.76 1.36 -16.79
N LEU A 165 14.68 1.55 -15.84
CA LEU A 165 14.70 2.71 -14.95
C LEU A 165 15.90 3.59 -15.28
N THR A 166 15.71 4.91 -15.38
CA THR A 166 16.85 5.85 -15.41
C THR A 166 17.46 5.96 -14.01
N LEU A 167 18.73 6.37 -13.92
CA LEU A 167 19.37 6.63 -12.62
C LEU A 167 18.58 7.61 -11.75
N LEU A 168 18.00 8.66 -12.35
CA LEU A 168 17.15 9.62 -11.64
C LEU A 168 15.88 8.98 -11.09
N GLN A 169 15.18 8.15 -11.87
CA GLN A 169 14.00 7.41 -11.42
C GLN A 169 14.35 6.47 -10.27
N SER A 170 15.44 5.71 -10.40
CA SER A 170 15.94 4.81 -9.36
C SER A 170 16.28 5.54 -8.06
N LEU A 171 17.00 6.66 -8.14
CA LEU A 171 17.34 7.48 -6.98
C LEU A 171 16.11 8.01 -6.27
N ARG A 172 15.13 8.48 -7.04
CA ARG A 172 13.86 8.96 -6.50
C ARG A 172 13.12 7.87 -5.73
N MET A 173 13.01 6.66 -6.30
CA MET A 173 12.40 5.50 -5.64
C MET A 173 13.14 5.10 -4.35
N ILE A 174 14.48 5.00 -4.42
CA ILE A 174 15.32 4.63 -3.28
C ILE A 174 15.19 5.65 -2.16
N SER A 175 15.27 6.94 -2.50
CA SER A 175 15.25 8.01 -1.50
C SER A 175 13.97 8.03 -0.69
N SER A 176 12.82 7.87 -1.34
CA SER A 176 11.57 7.69 -0.63
C SER A 176 11.49 6.51 0.28
N MET A 177 11.93 5.34 -0.21
CA MET A 177 11.86 4.13 0.56
C MET A 177 12.55 4.34 1.91
N LEU A 178 13.70 4.99 1.84
CA LEU A 178 14.51 5.33 2.99
C LEU A 178 13.86 6.43 3.85
N CYS A 179 13.21 7.43 3.26
CA CYS A 179 12.40 8.41 4.00
C CYS A 179 11.28 7.73 4.80
N GLY A 180 10.50 6.86 4.15
CA GLY A 180 9.40 6.14 4.78
C GLY A 180 9.88 5.17 5.86
N LEU A 181 10.97 4.45 5.60
CA LEU A 181 11.59 3.56 6.58
C LEU A 181 12.12 4.32 7.81
N ALA A 182 12.82 5.43 7.59
CA ALA A 182 13.31 6.28 8.69
C ALA A 182 12.14 6.81 9.54
N PHE A 183 11.06 7.26 8.92
CA PHE A 183 9.87 7.72 9.62
C PHE A 183 9.21 6.62 10.48
N LEU A 184 9.20 5.37 10.00
CA LEU A 184 8.72 4.21 10.77
C LEU A 184 9.62 3.92 11.97
N HIS A 185 10.93 4.09 11.81
CA HIS A 185 11.92 3.84 12.86
C HIS A 185 12.01 4.96 13.90
N GLU A 186 11.52 6.16 13.60
CA GLU A 186 11.47 7.28 14.56
C GLU A 186 10.53 6.99 15.74
N GLU A 187 11.03 7.13 16.97
CA GLU A 187 10.23 6.99 18.19
C GLU A 187 9.15 8.09 18.28
N ILE A 188 7.93 7.72 18.66
CA ILE A 188 6.85 8.69 18.94
C ILE A 188 7.05 9.23 20.36
N PRO A 189 7.10 10.56 20.56
CA PRO A 189 7.11 11.13 21.90
C PRO A 189 5.84 10.74 22.68
N ASN A 190 6.03 10.30 23.94
CA ASN A 190 4.94 9.90 24.84
C ASN A 190 3.80 10.92 24.87
N GLY A 191 2.57 10.49 24.54
CA GLY A 191 1.35 11.28 24.68
C GLY A 191 0.81 11.93 23.40
N SER A 192 1.37 11.64 22.23
CA SER A 192 0.75 11.98 20.94
C SER A 192 -0.09 10.81 20.40
N ASP A 193 -1.13 11.12 19.61
CA ASP A 193 -2.02 10.14 18.98
C ASP A 193 -1.23 8.98 18.33
N PRO A 194 -1.74 7.74 18.33
CA PRO A 194 -1.08 6.63 17.66
C PRO A 194 -0.77 7.03 16.21
N LYS A 195 0.51 6.95 15.80
CA LYS A 195 0.91 7.22 14.41
C LYS A 195 -0.07 6.46 13.50
N PRO A 196 -0.88 7.15 12.67
CA PRO A 196 -1.73 6.46 11.72
C PRO A 196 -0.83 5.58 10.84
N THR A 197 -1.28 4.35 10.58
CA THR A 197 -0.68 3.42 9.61
C THR A 197 -0.90 3.94 8.20
N ILE A 198 -0.36 5.12 7.92
CA ILE A 198 -0.12 5.65 6.58
C ILE A 198 1.16 6.45 6.72
N VAL A 199 2.30 5.83 6.36
CA VAL A 199 3.50 6.62 6.06
C VAL A 199 3.29 7.20 4.68
N ASN A 200 2.47 8.24 4.64
CA ASN A 200 2.37 9.14 3.52
C ASN A 200 3.51 10.14 3.70
N ASP A 201 4.72 9.72 3.31
CA ASP A 201 5.52 10.63 2.52
C ASP A 201 6.55 9.87 1.70
N LEU A 202 6.42 10.07 0.39
CA LEU A 202 7.41 9.76 -0.64
C LEU A 202 7.50 8.26 -1.01
N SER A 203 7.03 7.97 -2.23
CA SER A 203 7.74 7.33 -3.35
C SER A 203 8.21 5.85 -3.36
N THR A 204 7.90 5.02 -2.36
CA THR A 204 7.79 3.55 -2.50
C THR A 204 7.09 3.04 -1.26
N CYS A 205 5.79 2.78 -1.37
CA CYS A 205 4.99 2.42 -0.22
C CYS A 205 5.46 1.08 0.36
N ILE A 206 5.82 1.06 1.64
CA ILE A 206 5.86 -0.16 2.44
C ILE A 206 4.37 -0.54 2.63
N THR A 207 3.89 -1.48 1.82
CA THR A 207 2.45 -1.76 1.68
C THR A 207 1.96 -2.93 2.53
N ASP A 208 2.85 -3.70 3.15
CA ASP A 208 2.48 -4.89 3.91
C ASP A 208 2.94 -4.79 5.37
N PHE A 209 2.08 -4.20 6.21
CA PHE A 209 2.26 -4.17 7.67
C PHE A 209 1.71 -5.43 8.35
N GLY A 210 1.39 -6.51 7.61
CA GLY A 210 0.79 -7.73 8.16
C GLY A 210 1.63 -8.44 9.21
N LEU A 211 2.90 -8.03 9.38
CA LEU A 211 3.86 -8.53 10.37
C LEU A 211 4.47 -7.41 11.24
N ALA A 212 3.98 -6.17 11.12
CA ALA A 212 4.57 -5.03 11.82
C ALA A 212 4.41 -5.16 13.36
N LEU A 213 5.49 -4.93 14.09
CA LEU A 213 5.51 -4.97 15.56
C LEU A 213 5.59 -3.55 16.12
N LYS A 214 4.70 -3.21 17.05
CA LYS A 214 4.79 -1.97 17.83
C LYS A 214 5.69 -2.21 19.04
N CYS A 215 6.88 -1.62 19.04
CA CYS A 215 7.77 -1.65 20.20
C CYS A 215 7.51 -0.43 21.09
N GLU A 216 7.15 -0.63 22.37
CA GLU A 216 7.14 0.43 23.38
C GLU A 216 8.55 0.52 23.99
N SER A 217 9.09 1.74 24.12
CA SER A 217 10.48 2.07 24.51
C SER A 217 10.91 1.63 25.92
N SER A 218 10.13 0.78 26.60
CA SER A 218 10.41 0.31 27.96
C SER A 218 10.10 -1.18 28.24
N LYS A 219 9.69 -1.96 27.23
CA LYS A 219 9.36 -3.38 27.43
C LYS A 219 10.12 -4.29 26.47
N THR A 220 10.89 -5.22 27.01
CA THR A 220 11.34 -6.41 26.28
C THR A 220 10.11 -7.18 25.83
N ILE A 221 9.97 -7.43 24.52
CA ILE A 221 8.85 -8.19 23.98
C ILE A 221 8.94 -9.63 24.50
N SER A 222 7.86 -10.15 25.06
CA SER A 222 7.79 -11.51 25.60
C SER A 222 8.10 -12.53 24.49
N PRO A 223 9.01 -13.49 24.71
CA PRO A 223 9.34 -14.50 23.71
C PRO A 223 8.17 -15.48 23.54
N GLY A 224 7.29 -15.19 22.59
CA GLY A 224 6.27 -16.10 22.08
C GLY A 224 6.76 -16.79 20.80
N GLN A 225 6.53 -18.10 20.71
CA GLN A 225 6.92 -19.04 19.65
C GLN A 225 7.16 -18.45 18.23
N ASN A 226 8.34 -18.73 17.66
CA ASN A 226 8.68 -18.67 16.22
C ASN A 226 8.28 -17.41 15.42
N LEU A 227 7.98 -16.29 16.08
CA LEU A 227 7.62 -15.00 15.46
C LEU A 227 8.73 -14.39 14.60
N LEU A 228 9.96 -14.89 14.67
CA LEU A 228 11.13 -14.29 14.02
C LEU A 228 11.44 -14.85 12.63
N GLN A 229 10.97 -16.06 12.31
CA GLN A 229 11.14 -16.68 10.97
C GLN A 229 9.90 -16.50 10.08
N VAL A 230 9.18 -15.40 10.28
CA VAL A 230 8.05 -15.01 9.43
C VAL A 230 8.51 -13.98 8.41
N GLY A 231 7.93 -13.99 7.21
CA GLY A 231 8.32 -13.13 6.09
C GLY A 231 8.90 -13.90 4.91
N THR A 232 9.24 -13.16 3.84
CA THR A 232 9.82 -13.75 2.64
C THR A 232 11.26 -14.14 2.92
N ARG A 233 11.54 -15.45 3.00
CA ARG A 233 12.87 -16.02 3.37
C ARG A 233 14.05 -15.32 2.71
N ARG A 234 13.88 -14.92 1.44
CA ARG A 234 14.88 -14.23 0.61
C ARG A 234 15.43 -12.93 1.23
N TYR A 235 14.62 -12.25 2.02
CA TYR A 235 14.93 -10.94 2.61
C TYR A 235 15.29 -11.02 4.10
N MET A 236 15.31 -12.22 4.68
CA MET A 236 15.70 -12.41 6.07
C MET A 236 17.19 -12.09 6.25
N SER A 237 17.49 -11.30 7.27
CA SER A 237 18.87 -10.99 7.67
C SER A 237 19.58 -12.23 8.24
N PRO A 238 20.94 -12.22 8.30
CA PRO A 238 21.71 -13.35 8.81
C PRO A 238 21.25 -13.83 10.19
N GLU A 239 21.06 -12.91 11.13
CA GLU A 239 20.62 -13.19 12.51
C GLU A 239 19.23 -13.83 12.56
N VAL A 240 18.32 -13.44 11.65
CA VAL A 240 16.98 -14.05 11.53
C VAL A 240 17.09 -15.48 10.99
N LEU A 241 17.93 -15.70 9.99
CA LEU A 241 18.16 -17.01 9.39
C LEU A 241 18.81 -17.99 10.37
N GLU A 242 19.62 -17.48 11.29
CA GLU A 242 20.25 -18.25 12.37
C GLU A 242 19.35 -18.41 13.61
N GLY A 243 18.24 -17.66 13.68
CA GLY A 243 17.36 -17.63 14.85
C GLY A 243 18.00 -16.98 16.07
N ALA A 244 19.00 -16.11 15.86
CA ALA A 244 19.84 -15.48 16.87
C ALA A 244 19.56 -13.97 16.98
N THR A 245 18.28 -13.59 16.98
CA THR A 245 17.85 -12.19 17.08
C THR A 245 17.48 -11.82 18.51
N GLU A 246 17.93 -10.65 18.95
CA GLU A 246 17.46 -10.05 20.20
C GLU A 246 16.05 -9.45 20.02
N PHE A 247 15.25 -9.46 21.09
CA PHE A 247 13.91 -8.86 21.11
C PHE A 247 13.96 -7.39 21.52
N THR A 248 14.71 -6.59 20.77
CA THR A 248 14.88 -5.15 20.99
C THR A 248 14.40 -4.36 19.77
N SER A 249 13.92 -3.13 19.98
CA SER A 249 13.51 -2.23 18.89
C SER A 249 14.64 -2.06 17.86
N PHE A 250 15.87 -1.87 18.36
CA PHE A 250 17.06 -1.73 17.53
C PHE A 250 17.30 -2.96 16.64
N ALA A 251 17.23 -4.18 17.19
CA ALA A 251 17.39 -5.40 16.40
C ALA A 251 16.36 -5.51 15.27
N PHE A 252 15.09 -5.20 15.53
CA PHE A 252 14.06 -5.17 14.49
C PHE A 252 14.32 -4.11 13.41
N GLN A 253 14.76 -2.92 13.80
CA GLN A 253 15.15 -1.89 12.84
C GLN A 253 16.29 -2.35 11.94
N GLN A 254 17.28 -3.06 12.48
CA GLN A 254 18.40 -3.57 11.69
C GLN A 254 18.00 -4.69 10.72
N ILE A 255 16.99 -5.49 11.07
CA ILE A 255 16.38 -6.47 10.15
C ILE A 255 15.75 -5.74 8.95
N ASP A 256 15.01 -4.66 9.20
CA ASP A 256 14.39 -3.86 8.13
C ASP A 256 15.43 -3.16 7.24
N VAL A 257 16.49 -2.61 7.85
CA VAL A 257 17.60 -1.97 7.10
C VAL A 257 18.26 -2.96 6.15
N TYR A 258 18.49 -4.20 6.61
CA TYR A 258 19.03 -5.27 5.76
C TYR A 258 18.10 -5.58 4.58
N ALA A 259 16.80 -5.75 4.84
CA ALA A 259 15.82 -6.02 3.80
C ALA A 259 15.73 -4.86 2.79
N ALA A 260 15.76 -3.61 3.26
CA ALA A 260 15.75 -2.43 2.41
C ALA A 260 16.97 -2.37 1.47
N ALA A 261 18.15 -2.81 1.92
CA ALA A 261 19.34 -2.89 1.06
C ALA A 261 19.14 -3.84 -0.13
N LEU A 262 18.45 -4.97 0.08
CA LEU A 262 18.13 -5.91 -1.00
C LEU A 262 17.17 -5.29 -2.02
N VAL A 263 16.20 -4.48 -1.56
CA VAL A 263 15.30 -3.74 -2.45
C VAL A 263 16.06 -2.65 -3.24
N ILE A 264 17.02 -1.96 -2.60
CA ILE A 264 17.92 -1.04 -3.31
C ILE A 264 18.67 -1.78 -4.42
N TRP A 265 19.19 -2.98 -4.13
CA TRP A 265 19.84 -3.82 -5.14
C TRP A 265 18.92 -4.17 -6.31
N GLU A 266 17.65 -4.53 -6.03
CA GLU A 266 16.67 -4.81 -7.08
C GLU A 266 16.46 -3.61 -7.99
N VAL A 267 16.29 -2.41 -7.42
CA VAL A 267 16.15 -1.17 -8.18
C VAL A 267 17.39 -0.92 -9.04
N LEU A 268 18.59 -1.01 -8.45
CA LEU A 268 19.87 -0.79 -9.14
C LEU A 268 20.17 -1.83 -10.23
N SER A 269 19.68 -3.07 -10.05
CA SER A 269 19.81 -4.13 -11.04
C SER A 269 19.09 -3.77 -12.35
N ARG A 270 18.04 -2.94 -12.28
CA ARG A 270 17.21 -2.44 -13.39
C ARG A 270 17.53 -1.01 -13.83
N THR A 271 18.49 -0.35 -13.19
CA THR A 271 18.91 1.00 -13.54
C THR A 271 19.81 1.00 -14.77
N CYS A 272 19.43 1.76 -15.79
CA CYS A 272 20.32 2.07 -16.90
C CYS A 272 21.37 3.09 -16.43
N ILE A 273 22.65 2.79 -16.67
CA ILE A 273 23.76 3.73 -16.46
C ILE A 273 24.23 4.14 -17.85
N ASN A 274 24.19 5.44 -18.14
CA ASN A 274 24.72 5.95 -19.39
C ASN A 274 26.24 5.68 -19.39
N GLU A 275 26.73 4.89 -20.35
CA GLU A 275 28.13 4.97 -20.71
C GLU A 275 28.28 6.34 -21.37
N GLU A 276 28.84 7.32 -20.66
CA GLU A 276 29.40 8.47 -21.35
C GLU A 276 30.42 7.91 -22.34
N ASN A 277 30.18 8.17 -23.63
CA ASN A 277 30.96 7.73 -24.79
C ASN A 277 32.46 7.56 -24.46
N LYS A 278 32.87 6.33 -24.12
CA LYS A 278 34.31 6.00 -24.03
C LYS A 278 34.99 5.90 -25.40
N GLU A 279 34.25 6.13 -26.49
CA GLU A 279 34.79 6.32 -27.84
C GLU A 279 34.16 7.54 -28.52
N GLU A 280 34.47 8.74 -28.04
CA GLU A 280 34.32 9.94 -28.87
C GLU A 280 35.51 10.89 -28.68
N ASN A 281 36.71 10.32 -28.86
CA ASN A 281 37.81 11.07 -29.43
C ASN A 281 37.85 10.72 -30.92
N VAL A 282 37.89 11.76 -31.75
CA VAL A 282 38.01 11.80 -33.22
C VAL A 282 36.68 11.98 -33.96
N VAL A 283 36.32 13.25 -34.08
CA VAL A 283 35.66 13.89 -35.25
C VAL A 283 34.16 13.61 -35.40
N ASN A 284 33.33 14.42 -34.76
CA ASN A 284 32.38 15.30 -35.46
C ASN A 284 31.67 16.23 -34.47
N LYS A 285 32.20 17.46 -34.39
CA LYS A 285 31.52 18.60 -33.81
C LYS A 285 30.56 19.13 -34.87
N LEU A 286 29.33 19.41 -34.45
CA LEU A 286 28.24 20.13 -35.13
C LEU A 286 27.19 19.22 -35.78
N THR A 287 25.92 19.58 -35.51
CA THR A 287 24.65 19.02 -36.01
C THR A 287 24.23 17.66 -35.47
N GLU A 288 23.44 17.65 -34.37
CA GLU A 288 22.03 17.20 -34.37
C GLU A 288 21.42 17.19 -32.95
N ASN A 289 20.08 17.30 -32.92
CA ASN A 289 19.21 17.57 -31.77
C ASN A 289 19.31 16.56 -30.60
N CYS A 290 19.12 17.06 -29.38
CA CYS A 290 19.18 16.35 -28.09
C CYS A 290 18.12 15.25 -27.82
N GLU A 291 17.57 14.57 -28.83
CA GLU A 291 16.55 13.52 -28.61
C GLU A 291 17.06 12.07 -28.69
N ASN A 292 18.35 11.83 -28.90
CA ASN A 292 18.87 10.45 -29.04
C ASN A 292 20.12 10.19 -28.20
N ILE A 293 20.01 10.30 -26.87
CA ILE A 293 20.94 9.58 -26.00
C ILE A 293 20.59 8.09 -26.12
N ARG A 294 21.31 7.37 -27.00
CA ARG A 294 21.20 5.91 -27.10
C ARG A 294 21.69 5.29 -25.80
N LEU A 295 20.76 4.87 -24.94
CA LEU A 295 21.00 4.01 -23.79
C LEU A 295 21.53 2.64 -24.27
N THR A 296 22.85 2.48 -24.39
CA THR A 296 23.49 1.25 -24.92
C THR A 296 23.57 0.10 -23.93
N SER A 297 23.51 0.36 -22.61
CA SER A 297 23.57 -0.71 -21.60
C SER A 297 22.16 -1.08 -21.11
N THR A 298 21.48 -1.97 -21.83
CA THR A 298 20.22 -2.52 -21.31
C THR A 298 20.51 -3.40 -20.09
N PRO A 299 19.92 -3.10 -18.91
CA PRO A 299 20.14 -3.92 -17.73
C PRO A 299 19.58 -5.34 -17.95
N PRO A 300 20.23 -6.39 -17.38
CA PRO A 300 19.81 -7.78 -17.55
C PRO A 300 18.41 -8.00 -16.97
N PRO A 301 17.64 -9.01 -17.44
CA PRO A 301 16.28 -9.27 -16.95
C PRO A 301 16.17 -9.21 -15.43
N PHE A 302 15.01 -8.77 -14.93
CA PHE A 302 14.75 -8.71 -13.50
C PHE A 302 14.95 -10.08 -12.86
N MET A 303 15.61 -10.09 -11.72
CA MET A 303 15.83 -11.27 -10.88
C MET A 303 15.65 -10.84 -9.43
N LEU A 304 15.12 -11.74 -8.61
CA LEU A 304 15.03 -11.55 -7.18
C LEU A 304 16.43 -11.61 -6.54
N PRO A 305 16.65 -10.98 -5.36
CA PRO A 305 17.92 -11.07 -4.64
C PRO A 305 18.32 -12.53 -4.42
N TYR A 306 19.53 -12.95 -4.76
CA TYR A 306 19.99 -14.36 -4.65
C TYR A 306 19.39 -15.34 -5.68
N GLU A 307 18.53 -14.92 -6.62
CA GLU A 307 17.92 -15.85 -7.58
C GLU A 307 18.93 -16.50 -8.51
N ALA A 308 19.95 -15.76 -8.94
CA ALA A 308 21.00 -16.29 -9.81
C ALA A 308 21.86 -17.35 -9.10
N GLU A 309 22.00 -17.25 -7.78
CA GLU A 309 22.88 -18.08 -6.96
C GLU A 309 22.18 -19.31 -6.39
N ILE A 310 20.94 -19.18 -5.94
CA ILE A 310 20.20 -20.25 -5.23
C ILE A 310 18.78 -20.50 -5.78
N GLY A 311 18.44 -19.91 -6.92
CA GLY A 311 17.16 -20.11 -7.63
C GLY A 311 15.99 -19.32 -7.05
N THR A 312 14.82 -19.49 -7.67
CA THR A 312 13.60 -18.70 -7.40
C THR A 312 12.93 -19.04 -6.06
N ASN A 313 13.02 -20.29 -5.59
CA ASN A 313 12.36 -20.75 -4.35
C ASN A 313 13.34 -21.48 -3.41
N PRO A 314 14.30 -20.78 -2.78
CA PRO A 314 15.27 -21.42 -1.91
C PRO A 314 14.62 -21.94 -0.62
N SER A 315 15.05 -23.11 -0.18
CA SER A 315 14.76 -23.62 1.17
C SER A 315 15.47 -22.77 2.23
N LEU A 316 14.97 -22.80 3.48
CA LEU A 316 15.57 -22.07 4.59
C LEU A 316 17.04 -22.46 4.80
N SER A 317 17.39 -23.74 4.64
CA SER A 317 18.76 -24.22 4.77
C SER A 317 19.68 -23.65 3.68
N GLN A 318 19.22 -23.61 2.43
CA GLN A 318 20.00 -23.06 1.31
C GLN A 318 20.30 -21.58 1.50
N ILE A 319 19.29 -20.78 1.86
CA ILE A 319 19.50 -19.35 2.05
C ILE A 319 20.35 -19.07 3.29
N ARG A 320 20.15 -19.80 4.40
CA ARG A 320 20.99 -19.68 5.60
C ARG A 320 22.45 -20.00 5.29
N GLU A 321 22.71 -21.07 4.56
CA GLU A 321 24.07 -21.43 4.16
C GLU A 321 24.69 -20.33 3.28
N HIS A 322 23.95 -19.80 2.32
CA HIS A 322 24.46 -18.78 1.40
C HIS A 322 24.71 -17.42 2.09
N VAL A 323 23.73 -16.94 2.86
CA VAL A 323 23.71 -15.57 3.41
C VAL A 323 24.42 -15.47 4.75
N ALA A 324 24.15 -16.41 5.68
CA ALA A 324 24.69 -16.36 7.03
C ALA A 324 26.06 -17.04 7.11
N LEU A 325 26.18 -18.29 6.63
CA LEU A 325 27.43 -19.05 6.75
C LEU A 325 28.51 -18.59 5.77
N ARG A 326 28.16 -18.44 4.49
CA ARG A 326 29.11 -18.03 3.44
C ARG A 326 29.23 -16.51 3.28
N LYS A 327 28.42 -15.74 4.03
CA LYS A 327 28.39 -14.27 4.00
C LYS A 327 28.23 -13.69 2.59
N CYS A 328 27.53 -14.39 1.70
CA CYS A 328 27.32 -13.93 0.33
C CYS A 328 26.24 -12.83 0.27
N ARG A 329 26.35 -11.96 -0.74
CA ARG A 329 25.39 -10.90 -1.07
C ARG A 329 25.11 -10.93 -2.58
N PRO A 330 23.96 -10.39 -3.03
CA PRO A 330 23.65 -10.33 -4.45
C PRO A 330 24.75 -9.61 -5.24
N ARG A 331 25.12 -10.15 -6.39
CA ARG A 331 26.20 -9.58 -7.21
C ARG A 331 25.83 -8.18 -7.71
N VAL A 332 26.69 -7.21 -7.47
CA VAL A 332 26.56 -5.85 -8.04
C VAL A 332 27.09 -5.84 -9.48
N ARG A 333 26.32 -5.24 -10.39
CA ARG A 333 26.75 -5.09 -11.80
C ARG A 333 27.93 -4.13 -11.88
N PRO A 334 29.03 -4.46 -12.59
CA PRO A 334 30.19 -3.57 -12.72
C PRO A 334 29.83 -2.16 -13.24
N ALA A 335 28.86 -2.06 -14.15
CA ALA A 335 28.39 -0.77 -14.69
C ALA A 335 27.87 0.22 -13.64
N LEU A 336 27.45 -0.25 -12.45
CA LEU A 336 27.04 0.62 -11.36
C LEU A 336 28.22 1.32 -10.67
N MET A 337 29.45 0.86 -10.92
CA MET A 337 30.67 1.48 -10.39
C MET A 337 31.27 2.50 -11.36
N ASP A 338 30.71 2.67 -12.55
CA ASP A 338 31.21 3.61 -13.56
C ASP A 338 30.77 5.06 -13.33
N ASN A 339 29.79 5.29 -12.44
CA ASN A 339 29.28 6.62 -12.09
C ASN A 339 29.44 6.86 -10.58
N GLU A 340 29.86 8.07 -10.19
CA GLU A 340 30.13 8.41 -8.79
C GLU A 340 28.88 8.31 -7.91
N ILE A 341 27.72 8.72 -8.43
CA ILE A 341 26.46 8.69 -7.68
C ILE A 341 26.06 7.23 -7.46
N SER A 342 26.02 6.40 -8.51
CA SER A 342 25.67 4.98 -8.35
C SER A 342 26.67 4.24 -7.46
N THR A 343 27.95 4.59 -7.49
CA THR A 343 28.96 4.06 -6.56
C THR A 343 28.64 4.42 -5.12
N CYS A 344 28.22 5.67 -4.83
CA CYS A 344 27.79 6.08 -3.50
C CYS A 344 26.56 5.31 -3.00
N ILE A 345 25.59 5.04 -3.89
CA ILE A 345 24.42 4.22 -3.56
C ILE A 345 24.87 2.80 -3.22
N VAL A 346 25.72 2.18 -4.06
CA VAL A 346 26.20 0.81 -3.85
C VAL A 346 26.97 0.70 -2.53
N ARG A 347 27.81 1.68 -2.20
CA ARG A 347 28.51 1.72 -0.91
C ARG A 347 27.52 1.78 0.25
N THR A 348 26.52 2.66 0.18
CA THR A 348 25.53 2.82 1.26
C THR A 348 24.68 1.56 1.42
N MET A 349 24.22 0.97 0.31
CA MET A 349 23.58 -0.34 0.30
C MET A 349 24.47 -1.42 0.92
N SER A 350 25.78 -1.36 0.68
CA SER A 350 26.73 -2.32 1.25
C SER A 350 26.89 -2.19 2.76
N GLU A 351 26.83 -0.96 3.27
CA GLU A 351 26.83 -0.68 4.71
C GLU A 351 25.47 -1.05 5.34
N MET A 352 24.36 -1.06 4.59
CA MET A 352 23.04 -1.46 5.12
C MET A 352 22.86 -2.97 5.23
N TRP A 353 23.47 -3.77 4.34
CA TRP A 353 23.37 -5.25 4.41
C TRP A 353 24.57 -5.91 5.09
N ASP A 354 25.28 -5.19 5.96
CA ASP A 354 26.40 -5.76 6.71
C ASP A 354 25.95 -7.04 7.44
N HIS A 355 26.88 -7.98 7.57
CA HIS A 355 26.59 -9.23 8.27
C HIS A 355 26.27 -8.96 9.74
N GLU A 356 27.04 -8.09 10.40
CA GLU A 356 26.79 -7.74 11.79
C GLU A 356 25.72 -6.64 11.88
N PRO A 357 24.61 -6.85 12.61
CA PRO A 357 23.54 -5.86 12.71
C PRO A 357 24.01 -4.52 13.32
N ASP A 358 24.97 -4.55 14.25
CA ASP A 358 25.52 -3.33 14.89
C ASP A 358 26.40 -2.51 13.95
N CYS A 359 26.93 -3.12 12.88
CA CYS A 359 27.74 -2.43 11.87
C CYS A 359 26.90 -1.77 10.77
N ARG A 360 25.59 -2.05 10.73
CA ARG A 360 24.68 -1.49 9.74
C ARG A 360 24.39 -0.03 10.06
N ILE A 361 24.36 0.80 9.01
CA ILE A 361 23.90 2.18 9.15
C ILE A 361 22.41 2.24 9.47
N THR A 362 21.97 3.27 10.19
CA THR A 362 20.54 3.45 10.47
C THR A 362 19.76 3.87 9.22
N SER A 363 18.45 3.61 9.22
CA SER A 363 17.54 4.07 8.17
C SER A 363 17.58 5.60 7.98
N SER A 364 17.68 6.37 9.07
CA SER A 364 17.87 7.83 9.02
C SER A 364 19.19 8.23 8.35
N CYS A 365 20.29 7.53 8.63
CA CYS A 365 21.57 7.78 7.95
C CYS A 365 21.47 7.50 6.44
N ALA A 366 20.87 6.37 6.07
CA ALA A 366 20.65 6.00 4.66
C ALA A 366 19.75 7.03 3.94
N ARG A 367 18.67 7.49 4.58
CA ARG A 367 17.79 8.56 4.12
C ARG A 367 18.60 9.83 3.83
N ASP A 368 19.38 10.31 4.80
CA ASP A 368 20.10 11.57 4.67
C ASP A 368 21.10 11.54 3.51
N ARG A 369 21.80 10.40 3.31
CA ARG A 369 22.66 10.19 2.14
C ARG A 369 21.87 10.22 0.83
N SER A 370 20.67 9.63 0.80
CA SER A 370 19.83 9.60 -0.40
C SER A 370 19.39 10.99 -0.87
N LEU A 371 19.12 11.91 0.07
CA LEU A 371 18.76 13.29 -0.24
C LEU A 371 19.93 14.06 -0.85
N ILE A 372 21.16 13.76 -0.42
CA ILE A 372 22.38 14.32 -1.02
C ILE A 372 22.52 13.85 -2.47
N TRP A 373 22.32 12.56 -2.75
CA TRP A 373 22.39 12.04 -4.13
C TRP A 373 21.38 12.72 -5.07
N LEU A 374 20.15 12.93 -4.60
CA LEU A 374 19.11 13.63 -5.35
C LEU A 374 19.46 15.10 -5.63
N THR A 375 20.17 15.75 -4.70
CA THR A 375 20.63 17.13 -4.89
C THR A 375 21.76 17.16 -5.93
N ASN A 376 22.72 16.24 -5.83
CA ASN A 376 23.88 16.18 -6.72
C ASN A 376 23.51 15.77 -8.16
N ILE A 377 22.52 14.90 -8.36
CA ILE A 377 22.10 14.55 -9.73
C ILE A 377 21.39 15.71 -10.42
N ARG A 378 20.68 16.57 -9.68
CA ARG A 378 20.02 17.77 -10.22
C ARG A 378 21.02 18.84 -10.65
N THR A 379 22.19 18.90 -10.02
CA THR A 379 23.25 19.83 -10.42
C THR A 379 24.04 19.32 -11.63
N LEU A 380 24.17 18.00 -11.79
CA LEU A 380 24.89 17.36 -12.90
C LEU A 380 24.05 17.17 -14.18
N MET A 381 22.72 17.16 -14.07
CA MET A 381 21.80 17.11 -15.22
C MET A 381 20.76 18.25 -15.13
N PRO A 382 21.16 19.51 -15.36
CA PRO A 382 20.21 20.60 -15.50
C PRO A 382 19.37 20.37 -16.77
N ASN A 383 18.05 20.58 -16.64
CA ASN A 383 17.03 20.33 -17.68
C ASN A 383 17.39 20.86 -19.07
#